data_AF-A0A1C2I894-F1
#
_entry.id   AF-A0A1C2I894-F1
#
_cell.length_a   1.000
_cell.length_b   1.000
_cell.length_c   1.000
_cell.angle_alpha   90.00
_cell.angle_beta   90.00
_cell.angle_gamma   90.00
#
_symmetry.space_group_name_H-M   'P 1'
#
loop_
_entity.id
_entity.type
_entity.pdbx_description
1 polymer ?
#
loop_
_entity_poly.entity_id
_entity_poly.type
_entity_poly.pdbx_seq_one_letter_code
_entity_poly.pdbx_strand_id
1 'polypeptide(L)'
;MKNKQWAWTGILGSAVLGLLAATPALADSEGLHVIQGGPSYFNIGLGAFNAAGVTPGPGYTNATLPEINLEYQTGAKLFGVGAVYGLMANTNGGFMGYTGFYTDVAWDHWVLTPVLAMGGYHQGR
;
A
#
# COMPACT_ATOMS: atom_id res chain seq x y z
N MET A 1 -29.78 19.36 13.28
CA MET A 1 -28.40 19.87 13.46
C MET A 1 -27.64 18.87 14.30
N LYS A 2 -26.69 18.11 13.73
CA LYS A 2 -25.81 17.21 14.49
C LYS A 2 -24.36 17.58 14.19
N ASN A 3 -23.64 17.89 15.26
CA ASN A 3 -22.31 18.47 15.27
C ASN A 3 -21.22 17.48 14.87
N LYS A 4 -20.18 18.03 14.24
CA LYS A 4 -18.88 17.46 13.86
C LYS A 4 -18.09 16.94 15.06
N GLN A 5 -17.23 15.94 14.79
CA GLN A 5 -15.88 15.69 15.35
C GLN A 5 -15.47 14.27 14.87
N TRP A 6 -14.25 13.91 14.52
CA TRP A 6 -12.98 14.56 14.23
C TRP A 6 -12.09 13.43 13.64
N ALA A 7 -11.21 13.75 12.71
CA ALA A 7 -10.35 12.80 12.04
C ALA A 7 -9.47 12.01 13.04
N TRP A 8 -9.42 10.69 12.88
CA TRP A 8 -8.37 9.87 13.50
C TRP A 8 -7.37 9.47 12.42
N THR A 9 -6.16 9.99 12.56
CA THR A 9 -4.96 9.57 11.85
C THR A 9 -4.62 8.16 12.31
N GLY A 10 -5.21 7.15 11.68
CA GLY A 10 -4.80 5.76 11.85
C GLY A 10 -3.58 5.50 10.98
N ILE A 11 -2.41 5.29 11.60
CA ILE A 11 -1.28 4.67 10.91
C ILE A 11 -1.68 3.21 10.71
N LEU A 12 -2.24 2.90 9.54
CA LEU A 12 -2.49 1.52 9.13
C LEU A 12 -1.19 0.99 8.52
N GLY A 13 -0.49 0.16 9.29
CA GLY A 13 0.60 -0.66 8.79
C GLY A 13 0.03 -1.78 7.92
N SER A 14 -0.14 -1.52 6.64
CA SER A 14 -0.50 -2.53 5.65
C SER A 14 0.77 -3.30 5.27
N ALA A 15 0.97 -4.49 5.85
CA ALA A 15 1.97 -5.42 5.34
C ALA A 15 1.42 -6.07 4.06
N VAL A 16 1.61 -5.41 2.91
CA VAL A 16 1.24 -5.98 1.61
C VAL A 16 2.39 -6.86 1.13
N LEU A 17 2.25 -8.17 1.28
CA LEU A 17 3.05 -9.14 0.53
C LEU A 17 2.40 -9.33 -0.85
N GLY A 18 2.78 -8.44 -1.78
CA GLY A 18 2.39 -8.57 -3.19
C GLY A 18 3.27 -9.61 -3.88
N LEU A 19 2.64 -10.55 -4.59
CA LEU A 19 3.35 -11.43 -5.54
C LEU A 19 3.70 -10.60 -6.78
N LEU A 20 4.92 -10.07 -6.85
CA LEU A 20 5.40 -9.34 -8.02
C LEU A 20 5.74 -10.34 -9.13
N ALA A 21 4.86 -10.48 -10.11
CA ALA A 21 5.22 -11.06 -11.40
C ALA A 21 5.88 -9.98 -12.27
N ALA A 22 7.09 -9.54 -11.89
CA ALA A 22 7.95 -8.71 -12.73
C ALA A 22 9.04 -9.60 -13.32
N THR A 23 9.25 -9.49 -14.64
CA THR A 23 10.32 -10.18 -15.35
C THR A 23 11.69 -9.83 -14.74
N PRO A 24 12.61 -10.79 -14.57
CA PRO A 24 13.92 -10.52 -14.00
C PRO A 24 14.76 -9.84 -15.07
N ALA A 25 14.76 -8.51 -15.09
CA ALA A 25 15.56 -7.78 -16.06
C ALA A 25 16.45 -6.69 -15.45
N LEU A 26 16.44 -6.49 -14.12
CA LEU A 26 17.23 -5.43 -13.47
C LEU A 26 17.91 -5.84 -12.15
N ALA A 27 17.92 -7.12 -11.80
CA ALA A 27 18.50 -7.61 -10.54
C ALA A 27 19.92 -8.19 -10.70
N ASP A 28 20.67 -7.79 -11.74
CA ASP A 28 22.06 -8.20 -11.93
C ASP A 28 23.00 -7.04 -11.58
N SER A 29 23.00 -6.66 -10.29
CA SER A 29 23.96 -5.70 -9.75
C SER A 29 24.50 -6.23 -8.43
N GLU A 30 25.82 -6.29 -8.31
CA GLU A 30 26.53 -6.78 -7.11
C GLU A 30 26.41 -5.84 -5.88
N GLY A 31 25.44 -4.92 -5.83
CA GLY A 31 25.34 -3.93 -4.75
C GLY A 31 23.95 -3.31 -4.54
N LEU A 32 23.77 -2.72 -3.36
CA LEU A 32 22.59 -1.95 -2.98
C LEU A 32 22.47 -0.70 -3.86
N HIS A 33 21.38 -0.56 -4.60
CA HIS A 33 21.16 0.62 -5.43
C HIS A 33 19.68 0.99 -5.57
N VAL A 34 19.42 2.24 -5.94
CA VAL A 34 18.06 2.76 -6.18
C VAL A 34 17.73 2.70 -7.67
N ILE A 35 16.63 2.05 -8.03
CA ILE A 35 16.15 1.97 -9.42
C ILE A 35 15.62 3.34 -9.87
N GLN A 36 16.26 3.92 -10.89
CA GLN A 36 16.02 5.29 -11.35
C GLN A 36 14.81 5.46 -12.29
N GLY A 37 14.22 4.37 -12.77
CA GLY A 37 13.08 4.39 -13.69
C GLY A 37 12.80 3.00 -14.24
N GLY A 38 11.67 2.82 -14.91
CA GLY A 38 11.29 1.53 -15.46
C GLY A 38 9.87 1.51 -16.03
N PRO A 39 9.29 0.32 -16.22
CA PRO A 39 7.88 0.22 -16.58
C PRO A 39 6.99 0.65 -15.41
N SER A 40 5.78 1.12 -15.72
CA SER A 40 4.73 1.25 -14.72
C SER A 40 4.16 -0.11 -14.37
N TYR A 41 3.76 -0.30 -13.12
CA TYR A 41 3.16 -1.53 -12.64
C TYR A 41 1.72 -1.29 -12.20
N PHE A 42 0.84 -2.25 -12.49
CA PHE A 42 -0.49 -2.32 -11.92
C PHE A 42 -0.60 -3.64 -11.14
N ASN A 43 -0.80 -3.52 -9.84
CA ASN A 43 -0.85 -4.63 -8.90
C ASN A 43 -2.30 -4.87 -8.47
N ILE A 44 -2.67 -6.15 -8.38
CA ILE A 44 -3.93 -6.60 -7.80
C ILE A 44 -3.58 -7.54 -6.65
N GLY A 45 -4.07 -7.25 -5.45
CA GLY A 45 -3.83 -8.03 -4.25
C GLY A 45 -5.13 -8.52 -3.63
N LEU A 46 -5.07 -9.68 -2.99
CA LEU A 46 -6.11 -10.19 -2.10
C LEU A 46 -5.50 -10.35 -0.71
N GLY A 47 -6.23 -10.01 0.34
CA GLY A 47 -5.67 -9.99 1.68
C GLY A 47 -6.72 -10.02 2.79
N ALA A 48 -6.27 -9.64 3.99
CA ALA A 48 -7.10 -9.54 5.17
C ALA A 48 -6.94 -8.15 5.82
N PHE A 49 -7.98 -7.33 5.73
CA PHE A 49 -8.09 -6.06 6.41
C PHE A 49 -8.04 -6.28 7.93
N ASN A 50 -7.31 -5.42 8.66
CA ASN A 50 -7.12 -5.53 10.11
C ASN A 50 -6.60 -6.91 10.58
N ALA A 51 -5.71 -7.55 9.83
CA ALA A 51 -5.11 -8.84 10.21
C ALA A 51 -4.31 -8.78 11.53
N ALA A 52 -3.76 -7.62 11.87
CA ALA A 52 -3.03 -7.40 13.12
C ALA A 52 -3.94 -7.20 14.35
N GLY A 53 -5.26 -7.18 14.18
CA GLY A 53 -6.22 -7.09 15.30
C GLY A 53 -6.19 -5.75 16.04
N VAL A 54 -5.85 -4.64 15.36
CA VAL A 54 -5.78 -3.33 15.99
C VAL A 54 -7.18 -2.89 16.42
N THR A 55 -7.29 -2.59 17.70
CA THR A 55 -8.56 -2.27 18.36
C THR A 55 -8.57 -0.80 18.79
N PRO A 56 -9.62 -0.01 18.46
CA PRO A 56 -9.60 1.44 18.70
C PRO A 56 -9.87 1.85 20.16
N GLY A 57 -9.95 0.90 21.08
CA GLY A 57 -10.14 1.15 22.51
C GLY A 57 -10.98 0.06 23.19
N PRO A 58 -11.16 0.13 24.52
CA PRO A 58 -11.97 -0.82 25.27
C PRO A 58 -13.41 -0.87 24.74
N GLY A 59 -13.92 -2.08 24.44
CA GLY A 59 -15.31 -2.29 24.00
C GLY A 59 -15.59 -2.14 22.51
N TYR A 60 -14.60 -1.78 21.70
CA TYR A 60 -14.70 -1.82 20.24
C TYR A 60 -13.95 -3.04 19.71
N THR A 61 -14.42 -3.65 18.62
CA THR A 61 -13.68 -4.71 17.93
C THR A 61 -13.75 -4.45 16.43
N ASN A 62 -12.59 -4.31 15.78
CA ASN A 62 -12.52 -4.26 14.33
C ASN A 62 -12.35 -5.68 13.80
N ALA A 63 -13.31 -6.19 13.04
CA ALA A 63 -13.22 -7.51 12.46
C ALA A 63 -12.07 -7.60 11.44
N THR A 64 -11.41 -8.75 11.40
CA THR A 64 -10.54 -9.10 10.28
C THR A 64 -11.42 -9.51 9.10
N LEU A 65 -11.30 -8.81 7.97
CA LEU A 65 -12.19 -9.00 6.82
C LEU A 65 -11.36 -9.29 5.56
N PRO A 66 -11.84 -10.15 4.65
CA PRO A 66 -11.22 -10.26 3.34
C PRO A 66 -11.21 -8.90 2.62
N GLU A 67 -10.12 -8.61 1.93
CA GLU A 67 -9.95 -7.38 1.15
C GLU A 67 -9.36 -7.65 -0.24
N ILE A 68 -9.63 -6.72 -1.15
CA ILE A 68 -8.95 -6.56 -2.43
C ILE A 68 -8.20 -5.23 -2.44
N ASN A 69 -7.00 -5.23 -3.01
CA ASN A 69 -6.18 -4.04 -3.22
C ASN A 69 -5.87 -3.90 -4.71
N LEU A 70 -5.92 -2.67 -5.21
CA LEU A 70 -5.47 -2.28 -6.54
C LEU A 70 -4.45 -1.16 -6.38
N GLU A 71 -3.27 -1.29 -6.98
CA GLU A 71 -2.23 -0.26 -6.88
C GLU A 71 -1.58 -0.01 -8.24
N TYR A 72 -1.42 1.26 -8.59
CA TYR A 72 -0.69 1.71 -9.76
C TYR A 72 0.57 2.46 -9.33
N GLN A 73 1.73 2.01 -9.82
CA GLN A 73 3.04 2.61 -9.59
C GLN A 73 3.59 3.16 -10.91
N THR A 74 3.98 4.44 -10.92
CA THR A 74 4.49 5.10 -12.13
C THR A 74 5.92 4.67 -12.45
N GLY A 75 6.18 4.21 -13.68
CA GLY A 75 7.53 3.89 -14.12
C GLY A 75 8.46 5.09 -14.28
N ALA A 76 7.88 6.28 -14.48
CA ALA A 76 8.61 7.54 -14.44
C ALA A 76 8.98 7.87 -12.98
N LYS A 77 10.28 8.07 -12.74
CA LYS A 77 10.81 8.42 -11.42
C LYS A 77 11.72 9.64 -11.53
N LEU A 78 11.70 10.48 -10.50
CA LEU A 78 12.61 11.59 -10.32
C LEU A 78 13.55 11.25 -9.18
N PHE A 79 14.86 11.16 -9.46
CA PHE A 79 15.88 10.71 -8.48
C PHE A 79 15.54 9.36 -7.81
N GLY A 80 14.95 8.43 -8.57
CA GLY A 80 14.54 7.12 -8.04
C GLY A 80 13.24 7.11 -7.22
N VAL A 81 12.51 8.22 -7.19
CA VAL A 81 11.20 8.33 -6.52
C VAL A 81 10.08 8.42 -7.56
N GLY A 82 9.14 7.49 -7.50
CA GLY A 82 7.93 7.46 -8.34
C GLY A 82 6.67 7.80 -7.54
N ALA A 83 5.56 8.02 -8.25
CA ALA A 83 4.25 8.19 -7.65
C ALA A 83 3.48 6.86 -7.58
N VAL A 84 2.65 6.71 -6.56
CA VAL A 84 1.77 5.55 -6.37
C VAL A 84 0.35 6.00 -6.09
N TYR A 85 -0.60 5.22 -6.59
CA TYR A 85 -2.04 5.42 -6.40
C TYR A 85 -2.66 4.07 -6.09
N GLY A 86 -3.44 3.97 -5.02
CA GLY A 86 -4.03 2.70 -4.66
C GLY A 86 -5.43 2.83 -4.08
N LEU A 87 -6.15 1.72 -4.20
CA LEU A 87 -7.49 1.51 -3.70
C LEU A 87 -7.53 0.18 -2.95
N MET A 88 -8.22 0.15 -1.82
CA MET A 88 -8.53 -1.08 -1.09
C MET A 88 -10.02 -1.12 -0.78
N ALA A 89 -10.62 -2.30 -0.90
CA ALA A 89 -12.00 -2.55 -0.50
C ALA A 89 -12.08 -3.83 0.35
N ASN A 90 -12.88 -3.82 1.41
CA ASN A 90 -13.17 -5.00 2.22
C ASN A 90 -14.62 -5.48 2.06
N THR A 91 -14.92 -6.68 2.54
CA THR A 91 -16.24 -7.31 2.39
C THR A 91 -17.38 -6.61 3.13
N ASN A 92 -17.08 -5.72 4.09
CA ASN A 92 -18.11 -4.91 4.76
C ASN A 92 -18.42 -3.60 4.02
N GLY A 93 -17.84 -3.41 2.82
CA GLY A 93 -17.99 -2.19 2.03
C GLY A 93 -17.13 -1.03 2.52
N GLY A 94 -16.14 -1.29 3.37
CA GLY A 94 -15.12 -0.30 3.70
C GLY A 94 -14.19 -0.08 2.50
N PHE A 95 -13.81 1.17 2.26
CA PHE A 95 -12.99 1.55 1.11
C PHE A 95 -11.91 2.54 1.52
N MET A 96 -10.68 2.33 1.04
CA MET A 96 -9.57 3.26 1.19
C MET A 96 -9.06 3.67 -0.17
N GLY A 97 -8.93 4.97 -0.41
CA GLY A 97 -8.13 5.51 -1.51
C GLY A 97 -6.86 6.13 -0.93
N TYR A 98 -5.72 5.88 -1.55
CA TYR A 98 -4.44 6.47 -1.16
C TYR A 98 -3.60 6.88 -2.37
N THR A 99 -2.71 7.83 -2.14
CA THR A 99 -1.67 8.22 -3.09
C THR A 99 -0.42 8.59 -2.32
N GLY A 100 0.74 8.47 -2.96
CA GLY A 100 2.00 8.72 -2.31
C GLY A 100 3.18 8.61 -3.24
N PHE A 101 4.32 8.41 -2.60
CA PHE A 101 5.59 8.22 -3.27
C PHE A 101 6.18 6.88 -2.88
N TYR A 102 6.90 6.27 -3.83
CA TYR A 102 7.62 5.03 -3.61
C TYR A 102 9.04 5.15 -4.17
N THR A 103 9.94 4.36 -3.63
CA THR A 103 11.26 4.11 -4.23
C THR A 103 11.48 2.61 -4.32
N ASP A 104 12.33 2.15 -5.23
CA ASP A 104 12.71 0.75 -5.31
C ASP A 104 14.19 0.63 -5.04
N VAL A 105 14.54 -0.08 -3.98
CA VAL A 105 15.91 -0.37 -3.58
C VAL A 105 16.18 -1.83 -3.90
N ALA A 106 17.06 -2.05 -4.88
CA ALA A 106 17.45 -3.38 -5.31
C ALA A 106 18.75 -3.81 -4.62
N TRP A 107 18.80 -5.09 -4.23
CA TRP A 107 19.98 -5.74 -3.70
C TRP A 107 19.91 -7.24 -4.03
N ASP A 108 20.91 -7.73 -4.77
CA ASP A 108 20.94 -9.13 -5.23
C ASP A 108 19.62 -9.48 -5.94
N HIS A 109 18.92 -10.54 -5.53
CA HIS A 109 17.65 -10.97 -6.13
C HIS A 109 16.41 -10.30 -5.51
N TRP A 110 16.59 -9.31 -4.63
CA TRP A 110 15.52 -8.68 -3.87
C TRP A 110 15.31 -7.22 -4.27
N VAL A 111 14.04 -6.81 -4.27
CA VAL A 111 13.65 -5.40 -4.40
C VAL A 111 12.78 -5.04 -3.19
N LEU A 112 13.22 -4.05 -2.43
CA LEU A 112 12.44 -3.45 -1.36
C LEU A 112 11.80 -2.16 -1.87
N THR A 113 10.47 -2.10 -1.81
CA THR A 113 9.69 -0.94 -2.24
C THR A 113 9.05 -0.24 -1.05
N PRO A 114 9.77 0.65 -0.33
CA PRO A 114 9.13 1.47 0.70
C PRO A 114 8.18 2.48 0.07
N VAL A 115 7.02 2.63 0.68
CA VAL A 115 5.96 3.56 0.26
C VAL A 115 5.66 4.53 1.39
N LEU A 116 5.67 5.82 1.07
CA LEU A 116 5.10 6.88 1.91
C LEU A 116 3.83 7.39 1.25
N ALA A 117 2.68 7.04 1.81
CA ALA A 117 1.39 7.40 1.26
C ALA A 117 0.48 8.09 2.29
N MET A 118 -0.46 8.86 1.76
CA MET A 118 -1.60 9.41 2.49
C MET A 118 -2.89 8.97 1.81
N GLY A 119 -3.94 8.82 2.61
CA GLY A 119 -5.21 8.34 2.10
C GLY A 119 -6.37 8.65 3.03
N GLY A 120 -7.57 8.37 2.52
CA GLY A 120 -8.81 8.46 3.28
C GLY A 120 -9.48 7.10 3.33
N TYR A 121 -9.98 6.73 4.52
CA TYR A 121 -10.77 5.53 4.72
C TYR A 121 -12.23 5.91 4.95
N HIS A 122 -13.13 5.31 4.16
CA HIS A 122 -14.56 5.30 4.41
C HIS A 122 -14.91 3.97 5.07
N GLN A 123 -15.40 4.04 6.31
CA GLN A 123 -15.88 2.87 7.03
C GLN A 123 -17.19 2.39 6.42
N GLY A 124 -17.23 1.09 6.08
CA GLY A 124 -18.44 0.39 5.65
C GLY A 124 -19.40 0.11 6.81
N ARG A 125 -20.17 -0.98 6.69
CA ARG A 125 -21.15 -1.39 7.69
C ARG A 125 -20.54 -2.16 8.86
#